data_AF-A0AB36ZRK1-F1
#
_entry.id   AF-A0AB36ZRK1-F1
#
_cell.length_a   1.000
_cell.length_b   1.000
_cell.length_c   1.000
_cell.angle_alpha   90.00
_cell.angle_beta   90.00
_cell.angle_gamma   90.00
#
_symmetry.space_group_name_H-M   'P 1'
#
loop_
_entity.id
_entity.type
_entity.pdbx_description
1 polymer ?
#
loop_
_entity_poly.entity_id
_entity_poly.type
_entity_poly.pdbx_seq_one_letter_code
_entity_poly.pdbx_strand_id
1 'polypeptide(L)'
;MLQYKFGMDEIVTKVSILQEEFRELQEYNPIEHVTSRLKSADSLIEKIERKGCETTFEGIADAITDIAGVRITCSFVSDVYRVFDLLTSQSDVTVLEVKDYIAEPKENGYKSLHAIVEVPVFLSGGSVDVCVEVQFRTIAMDFWASLEHKIYYKYDRQVPQELLDGLADAARTAATLDADMERLHRQVRGPLPGARTYDV
;
A
#
# COMPACT_ATOMS: atom_id res chain seq x y z
N MET A 1 -2.41 -0.76 -20.44
CA MET A 1 -1.14 -0.28 -19.87
C MET A 1 -1.12 1.23 -19.64
N LEU A 2 -1.40 2.06 -20.66
CA LEU A 2 -1.37 3.52 -20.50
C LEU A 2 -2.42 4.06 -19.51
N GLN A 3 -3.66 3.55 -19.55
CA GLN A 3 -4.73 3.89 -18.60
C GLN A 3 -4.33 3.61 -17.14
N TYR A 4 -3.74 2.44 -16.88
CA TYR A 4 -3.24 2.07 -15.55
C TYR A 4 -2.13 2.99 -15.03
N LYS A 5 -1.24 3.46 -15.93
CA LYS A 5 -0.27 4.48 -15.57
C LYS A 5 -0.96 5.77 -15.13
N PHE A 6 -1.98 6.21 -15.86
CA PHE A 6 -2.71 7.43 -15.51
C PHE A 6 -3.53 7.30 -14.23
N GLY A 7 -4.18 6.16 -13.99
CA GLY A 7 -4.85 5.92 -12.70
C GLY A 7 -3.87 5.93 -11.52
N MET A 8 -2.66 5.39 -11.73
CA MET A 8 -1.57 5.48 -10.76
C MET A 8 -1.12 6.93 -10.54
N ASP A 9 -0.97 7.71 -11.61
CA ASP A 9 -0.58 9.13 -11.54
C ASP A 9 -1.66 9.96 -10.78
N GLU A 10 -2.96 9.69 -11.00
CA GLU A 10 -4.08 10.30 -10.24
C GLU A 10 -3.95 10.05 -8.73
N ILE A 11 -3.73 8.79 -8.32
CA ILE A 11 -3.53 8.45 -6.91
C ILE A 11 -2.29 9.14 -6.34
N VAL A 12 -1.17 9.13 -7.06
CA VAL A 12 0.07 9.79 -6.62
C VAL A 12 -0.18 11.28 -6.41
N THR A 13 -0.85 11.96 -7.34
CA THR A 13 -1.20 13.38 -7.21
C THR A 13 -2.08 13.64 -5.99
N LYS A 14 -3.13 12.84 -5.77
CA LYS A 14 -4.01 12.96 -4.60
C LYS A 14 -3.23 12.86 -3.28
N VAL A 15 -2.30 11.91 -3.19
CA VAL A 15 -1.46 11.71 -1.99
C VAL A 15 -0.44 12.84 -1.83
N SER A 16 0.15 13.34 -2.93
CA SER A 16 1.06 14.49 -2.88
C SER A 16 0.36 15.75 -2.40
N ILE A 17 -0.90 15.99 -2.83
CA ILE A 17 -1.70 17.12 -2.34
C ILE A 17 -1.92 17.02 -0.82
N LEU A 18 -2.29 15.84 -0.30
CA LEU A 18 -2.40 15.63 1.15
C LEU A 18 -1.07 15.93 1.85
N GLN A 19 0.05 15.46 1.28
CA GLN A 19 1.38 15.68 1.84
C GLN A 19 1.76 17.18 1.89
N GLU A 20 1.40 17.95 0.86
CA GLU A 20 1.59 19.40 0.79
C GLU A 20 0.66 20.14 1.77
N GLU A 21 -0.61 19.75 1.87
CA GLU A 21 -1.58 20.32 2.80
C GLU A 21 -1.10 20.20 4.25
N PHE A 22 -0.63 19.02 4.68
CA PHE A 22 -0.07 18.85 6.03
C PHE A 22 1.12 19.79 6.30
N ARG A 23 1.96 20.04 5.29
CA ARG A 23 3.12 20.93 5.43
C ARG A 23 2.68 22.38 5.56
N GLU A 24 1.73 22.83 4.75
CA GLU A 24 1.22 24.20 4.77
C GLU A 24 0.46 24.52 6.06
N LEU A 25 -0.32 23.56 6.58
CA LEU A 25 -1.00 23.69 7.87
C LEU A 25 -0.07 23.64 9.08
N GLN A 26 1.25 23.50 8.86
CA GLN A 26 2.27 23.26 9.90
C GLN A 26 1.93 22.05 10.77
N GLU A 27 1.18 21.10 10.22
CA GLU A 27 0.85 19.86 10.88
C GLU A 27 2.01 18.89 10.82
N TYR A 28 1.95 17.90 11.70
CA TYR A 28 2.75 16.71 11.55
C TYR A 28 2.39 16.00 10.23
N ASN A 29 3.40 15.69 9.41
CA ASN A 29 3.20 15.01 8.13
C ASN A 29 3.24 13.48 8.32
N PRO A 30 2.12 12.77 8.13
CA PRO A 30 2.06 11.33 8.28
C PRO A 30 2.70 10.54 7.13
N ILE A 31 3.02 11.20 6.00
CA ILE A 31 3.51 10.57 4.76
C ILE A 31 5.00 10.87 4.60
N GLU A 32 5.82 9.82 4.61
CA GLU A 32 7.27 9.90 4.46
C GLU A 32 7.68 9.86 2.98
N HIS A 33 7.16 8.88 2.24
CA HIS A 33 7.40 8.76 0.80
C HIS A 33 6.31 7.97 0.08
N VAL A 34 6.16 8.29 -1.20
CA VAL A 34 5.25 7.60 -2.13
C VAL A 34 6.10 6.99 -3.24
N THR A 35 5.89 5.71 -3.51
CA THR A 35 6.48 5.03 -4.67
C THR A 35 5.37 4.43 -5.51
N SER A 36 5.59 4.36 -6.82
CA SER A 36 4.60 3.82 -7.74
C SER A 36 5.27 2.85 -8.71
N ARG A 37 4.53 1.82 -9.10
CA ARG A 37 5.01 0.76 -9.98
C ARG A 37 3.90 0.34 -10.91
N LEU A 38 4.21 0.32 -12.20
CA LEU A 38 3.42 -0.34 -13.21
C LEU A 38 3.99 -1.75 -13.48
N LYS A 39 3.14 -2.77 -13.51
CA LYS A 39 3.57 -4.13 -13.86
C LYS A 39 4.05 -4.18 -15.31
N SER A 40 5.12 -4.93 -15.62
CA SER A 40 5.54 -5.13 -17.02
C SER A 40 4.53 -6.01 -17.76
N ALA A 41 4.49 -5.89 -19.09
CA ALA A 41 3.62 -6.71 -19.93
C ALA A 41 3.92 -8.21 -19.75
N ASP A 42 5.20 -8.59 -19.69
CA ASP A 42 5.61 -9.99 -19.51
C ASP A 42 5.09 -10.57 -18.18
N SER A 43 5.25 -9.83 -17.07
CA SER A 43 4.74 -10.27 -15.76
C SER A 43 3.21 -10.23 -15.66
N LEU A 44 2.53 -9.47 -16.53
CA LEU A 44 1.08 -9.50 -16.65
C LEU A 44 0.64 -10.79 -17.37
N ILE A 45 1.30 -11.13 -18.48
CA ILE A 45 1.03 -12.35 -19.26
C ILE A 45 1.21 -13.60 -18.37
N GLU A 46 2.33 -13.72 -17.66
CA GLU A 46 2.55 -14.84 -16.71
C GLU A 46 1.43 -14.95 -15.65
N LYS A 47 0.88 -13.81 -15.22
CA LYS A 47 -0.19 -13.77 -14.21
C LYS A 47 -1.55 -14.16 -14.81
N ILE A 48 -1.82 -13.77 -16.05
CA ILE A 48 -3.00 -14.18 -16.82
C ILE A 48 -2.99 -15.69 -17.01
N GLU A 49 -1.86 -16.24 -17.48
CA GLU A 49 -1.68 -17.68 -17.69
C GLU A 49 -1.84 -18.46 -16.39
N ARG A 50 -1.26 -17.98 -15.28
CA ARG A 50 -1.40 -18.62 -13.96
C ARG A 50 -2.82 -18.57 -13.41
N LYS A 51 -3.57 -17.50 -13.67
CA LYS A 51 -4.95 -17.34 -13.18
C LYS A 51 -6.00 -17.97 -14.12
N GLY A 52 -5.64 -18.26 -15.37
CA GLY A 52 -6.56 -18.81 -16.37
C GLY A 52 -7.70 -17.85 -16.73
N CYS A 53 -7.49 -16.54 -16.64
CA CYS A 53 -8.51 -15.55 -16.95
C CYS A 53 -8.63 -15.32 -18.47
N GLU A 54 -9.78 -14.80 -18.91
CA GLU A 54 -9.99 -14.43 -20.31
C GLU A 54 -8.96 -13.41 -20.77
N THR A 55 -8.42 -13.57 -21.98
CA THR A 55 -7.39 -12.70 -22.55
C THR A 55 -7.96 -11.43 -23.19
N THR A 56 -9.24 -11.14 -22.96
CA THR A 56 -9.90 -9.89 -23.32
C THR A 56 -9.44 -8.77 -22.39
N PHE A 57 -9.50 -7.52 -22.84
CA PHE A 57 -9.09 -6.38 -22.02
C PHE A 57 -9.92 -6.28 -20.73
N GLU A 58 -11.23 -6.52 -20.84
CA GLU A 58 -12.19 -6.54 -19.73
C GLU A 58 -11.89 -7.71 -18.78
N GLY A 59 -11.71 -8.93 -19.29
CA GLY A 59 -11.39 -10.10 -18.45
C GLY A 59 -10.07 -9.98 -17.69
N ILE A 60 -9.07 -9.30 -18.27
CA ILE A 60 -7.81 -9.00 -17.58
C ILE A 60 -8.00 -7.93 -16.50
N ALA A 61 -8.77 -6.88 -16.79
CA ALA A 61 -9.05 -5.81 -15.83
C ALA A 61 -9.80 -6.33 -14.61
N ASP A 62 -10.79 -7.21 -14.81
CA ASP A 62 -11.57 -7.83 -13.74
C ASP A 62 -10.74 -8.82 -12.90
N ALA A 63 -9.85 -9.59 -13.56
CA ALA A 63 -9.09 -10.64 -12.89
C ALA A 63 -7.78 -10.17 -12.24
N ILE A 64 -7.21 -9.05 -12.70
CA ILE A 64 -5.89 -8.57 -12.28
C ILE A 64 -5.96 -7.10 -11.85
N THR A 65 -6.13 -6.92 -10.55
CA THR A 65 -6.30 -5.61 -9.90
C THR A 65 -4.97 -4.94 -9.50
N ASP A 66 -3.83 -5.65 -9.56
CA ASP A 66 -2.49 -5.15 -9.18
C ASP A 66 -1.63 -4.72 -10.40
N ILE A 67 -2.24 -4.26 -11.48
CA ILE A 67 -1.53 -3.78 -12.68
C ILE A 67 -0.84 -2.44 -12.39
N ALA A 68 -1.59 -1.53 -11.76
CA ALA A 68 -1.12 -0.28 -11.18
C ALA A 68 -0.97 -0.45 -9.67
N GLY A 69 0.22 -0.18 -9.13
CA GLY A 69 0.49 -0.25 -7.71
C GLY A 69 1.07 1.07 -7.20
N VAL A 70 0.49 1.61 -6.12
CA VAL A 70 1.05 2.72 -5.35
C VAL A 70 1.37 2.22 -3.95
N ARG A 71 2.54 2.59 -3.44
CA ARG A 71 2.94 2.34 -2.06
C ARG A 71 3.13 3.66 -1.35
N ILE A 72 2.43 3.81 -0.23
CA ILE A 72 2.50 4.97 0.64
C ILE A 72 3.15 4.50 1.94
N THR A 73 4.32 5.06 2.23
CA THR A 73 5.01 4.80 3.48
C THR A 73 4.77 5.94 4.45
N CYS A 74 4.24 5.58 5.61
CA CYS A 74 3.91 6.45 6.72
C CYS A 74 4.90 6.28 7.87
N SER A 75 4.91 7.23 8.80
CA SER A 75 5.82 7.15 9.96
C SER A 75 5.32 6.14 10.99
N PHE A 76 4.01 6.09 11.27
CA PHE A 76 3.41 5.21 12.29
C PHE A 76 2.20 4.42 11.78
N VAL A 77 1.75 3.44 12.58
CA VAL A 77 0.58 2.62 12.25
C VAL A 77 -0.71 3.45 12.26
N SER A 78 -0.87 4.37 13.20
CA SER A 78 -2.02 5.29 13.17
C SER A 78 -2.06 6.17 11.93
N ASP A 79 -0.88 6.58 11.43
CA ASP A 79 -0.75 7.36 10.21
C ASP A 79 -1.14 6.58 8.96
N VAL A 80 -0.87 5.26 8.94
CA VAL A 80 -1.34 4.37 7.88
C VAL A 80 -2.87 4.45 7.75
N TYR A 81 -3.59 4.28 8.87
CA TYR A 81 -5.05 4.35 8.85
C TYR A 81 -5.58 5.76 8.56
N ARG A 82 -4.92 6.80 9.09
CA ARG A 82 -5.28 8.20 8.81
C ARG A 82 -5.19 8.51 7.32
N VAL A 83 -4.09 8.13 6.67
CA VAL A 83 -3.88 8.41 5.24
C VAL A 83 -4.81 7.55 4.38
N PHE A 84 -5.08 6.31 4.77
CA PHE A 84 -6.10 5.47 4.14
C PHE A 84 -7.48 6.13 4.18
N ASP A 85 -7.94 6.57 5.36
CA ASP A 85 -9.25 7.22 5.52
C ASP A 85 -9.34 8.52 4.70
N LEU A 86 -8.28 9.34 4.72
CA LEU A 86 -8.25 10.59 3.96
C LEU A 86 -8.32 10.36 2.44
N LEU A 87 -7.52 9.44 1.91
CA LEU A 87 -7.54 9.12 0.48
C LEU A 87 -8.89 8.53 0.05
N THR A 88 -9.43 7.60 0.84
CA THR A 88 -10.68 6.88 0.50
C THR A 88 -11.95 7.66 0.80
N SER A 89 -11.85 8.77 1.54
CA SER A 89 -12.97 9.71 1.74
C SER A 89 -13.18 10.67 0.58
N GLN A 90 -12.24 10.75 -0.38
CA GLN A 90 -12.39 11.59 -1.56
C GLN A 90 -13.54 11.08 -2.43
N SER A 91 -14.37 12.00 -2.93
CA SER A 91 -15.63 11.68 -3.61
C SER A 91 -15.48 10.88 -4.91
N ASP A 92 -14.29 10.89 -5.50
CA ASP A 92 -13.94 10.25 -6.77
C ASP A 92 -13.00 9.04 -6.58
N VAL A 93 -12.88 8.53 -5.35
CA VAL A 93 -12.14 7.31 -5.02
C VAL A 93 -13.12 6.27 -4.50
N THR A 94 -13.31 5.19 -5.25
CA THR A 94 -14.18 4.08 -4.83
C THR A 94 -13.34 2.94 -4.28
N VAL A 95 -13.61 2.50 -3.05
CA VAL A 95 -12.92 1.33 -2.46
C VAL A 95 -13.62 0.04 -2.89
N LEU A 96 -12.89 -0.83 -3.58
CA LEU A 96 -13.40 -2.12 -4.05
C LEU A 96 -13.06 -3.27 -3.08
N GLU A 97 -11.85 -3.28 -2.52
CA GLU A 97 -11.41 -4.34 -1.60
C GLU A 97 -10.42 -3.77 -0.57
N VAL A 98 -10.48 -4.23 0.67
CA VAL A 98 -9.52 -3.90 1.73
C VAL A 98 -8.99 -5.19 2.37
N LYS A 99 -7.67 -5.30 2.51
CA LYS A 99 -6.99 -6.39 3.21
C LYS A 99 -6.08 -5.80 4.27
N ASP A 100 -6.48 -5.96 5.53
CA ASP A 100 -5.76 -5.42 6.67
C ASP A 100 -4.80 -6.45 7.26
N TYR A 101 -3.59 -6.53 6.69
CA TYR A 101 -2.53 -7.37 7.25
C TYR A 101 -1.80 -6.70 8.42
N ILE A 102 -2.21 -5.50 8.85
CA ILE A 102 -1.69 -4.91 10.09
C ILE A 102 -2.45 -5.54 11.26
N ALA A 103 -3.78 -5.56 11.18
CA ALA A 103 -4.66 -6.22 12.14
C ALA A 103 -4.57 -7.76 12.08
N GLU A 104 -4.50 -8.33 10.87
CA GLU A 104 -4.37 -9.77 10.65
C GLU A 104 -3.10 -10.12 9.85
N PRO A 105 -1.91 -10.11 10.49
CA PRO A 105 -0.64 -10.41 9.82
C PRO A 105 -0.62 -11.81 9.21
N LYS A 106 0.12 -11.97 8.11
CA LYS A 106 0.38 -13.31 7.57
C LYS A 106 1.29 -14.11 8.48
N GLU A 107 1.26 -15.44 8.35
CA GLU A 107 2.09 -16.36 9.13
C GLU A 107 3.59 -16.05 9.06
N ASN A 108 4.07 -15.58 7.91
CA ASN A 108 5.47 -15.19 7.73
C ASN A 108 5.85 -13.86 8.42
N GLY A 109 4.91 -13.16 9.07
CA GLY A 109 5.11 -11.88 9.72
C GLY A 109 4.85 -10.65 8.85
N TYR A 110 4.40 -10.84 7.60
CA TYR A 110 4.09 -9.73 6.71
C TYR A 110 2.95 -8.86 7.23
N LYS A 111 3.18 -7.53 7.26
CA LYS A 111 2.20 -6.51 7.62
C LYS A 111 2.15 -5.40 6.58
N SER A 112 0.93 -4.96 6.24
CA SER A 112 0.61 -3.84 5.35
C SER A 112 -0.92 -3.71 5.30
N LEU A 113 -1.44 -2.50 5.11
CA LEU A 113 -2.85 -2.32 4.73
C LEU A 113 -2.94 -2.21 3.21
N HIS A 114 -3.72 -3.08 2.56
CA HIS A 114 -3.92 -3.04 1.11
C HIS A 114 -5.34 -2.59 0.80
N ALA A 115 -5.46 -1.66 -0.13
CA ALA A 115 -6.73 -1.21 -0.67
C ALA A 115 -6.69 -1.34 -2.19
N ILE A 116 -7.71 -1.95 -2.79
CA ILE A 116 -7.95 -1.86 -4.23
C ILE A 116 -8.98 -0.75 -4.40
N VAL A 117 -8.57 0.31 -5.08
CA VAL A 117 -9.41 1.48 -5.33
C VAL A 117 -9.62 1.66 -6.82
N GLU A 118 -10.73 2.26 -7.17
CA GLU A 118 -11.09 2.66 -8.53
C GLU A 118 -11.14 4.18 -8.61
N VAL A 119 -10.49 4.73 -9.63
CA VAL A 119 -10.45 6.18 -9.91
C VAL A 119 -10.74 6.47 -11.38
N PRO A 120 -11.47 7.57 -11.68
CA PRO A 120 -11.77 7.95 -13.04
C PRO A 120 -10.55 8.58 -13.72
N VAL A 121 -10.19 8.09 -14.91
CA VAL A 121 -9.17 8.69 -15.77
C VAL A 121 -9.82 9.32 -16.99
N PHE A 122 -9.62 10.63 -17.16
CA PHE A 122 -10.21 11.38 -18.27
C PHE A 122 -9.28 11.39 -19.49
N LEU A 123 -9.71 10.74 -20.57
CA LEU A 123 -9.00 10.66 -21.84
C LEU A 123 -9.74 11.43 -22.94
N SER A 124 -9.11 11.59 -24.11
CA SER A 124 -9.74 12.24 -25.27
C SER A 124 -11.02 11.56 -25.76
N GLY A 125 -11.17 10.26 -25.49
CA GLY A 125 -12.35 9.47 -25.86
C GLY A 125 -13.43 9.37 -24.78
N GLY A 126 -13.22 9.96 -23.60
CA GLY A 126 -14.11 9.85 -22.44
C GLY A 126 -13.37 9.43 -21.16
N SER A 127 -14.14 9.22 -20.09
CA SER A 127 -13.63 8.70 -18.82
C SER A 127 -13.56 7.18 -18.84
N VAL A 128 -12.51 6.63 -18.24
CA VAL A 128 -12.36 5.19 -17.98
C VAL A 128 -11.99 5.03 -16.51
N ASP A 129 -12.74 4.21 -15.80
CA ASP A 129 -12.44 3.89 -14.41
C ASP A 129 -11.30 2.86 -14.36
N VAL A 130 -10.32 3.10 -13.48
CA VAL A 130 -9.08 2.34 -13.43
C VAL A 130 -8.85 1.85 -12.00
N CYS A 131 -8.68 0.54 -11.86
CA CYS A 131 -8.27 -0.08 -10.61
C CYS A 131 -6.79 0.16 -10.31
N VAL A 132 -6.50 0.55 -9.08
CA VAL A 132 -5.16 0.75 -8.53
C VAL A 132 -5.07 0.05 -7.18
N GLU A 133 -4.04 -0.77 -7.00
CA GLU A 133 -3.70 -1.32 -5.68
C GLU A 133 -2.86 -0.30 -4.91
N VAL A 134 -3.35 0.14 -3.76
CA VAL A 134 -2.65 1.05 -2.84
C VAL A 134 -2.24 0.28 -1.59
N GLN A 135 -0.93 0.26 -1.31
CA GLN A 135 -0.35 -0.38 -0.15
C GLN A 135 0.13 0.68 0.84
N PHE A 136 -0.41 0.67 2.05
CA PHE A 136 -0.02 1.56 3.13
C PHE A 136 0.83 0.79 4.14
N ARG A 137 1.96 1.37 4.54
CA ARG A 137 2.98 0.73 5.40
C ARG A 137 3.66 1.73 6.30
N THR A 138 4.21 1.27 7.42
CA THR A 138 5.26 2.02 8.12
C THR A 138 6.61 1.84 7.44
N ILE A 139 7.60 2.66 7.81
CA ILE A 139 8.99 2.48 7.36
C ILE A 139 9.50 1.07 7.70
N ALA A 140 9.21 0.56 8.91
CA ALA A 140 9.70 -0.75 9.34
C ALA A 140 9.03 -1.89 8.56
N MET A 141 7.72 -1.79 8.29
CA MET A 141 6.99 -2.73 7.43
C MET A 141 7.56 -2.76 6.02
N ASP A 142 7.86 -1.60 5.44
CA ASP A 142 8.40 -1.53 4.07
C ASP A 142 9.83 -2.11 3.99
N PHE A 143 10.66 -1.79 4.98
CA PHE A 143 12.00 -2.37 5.10
C PHE A 143 11.96 -3.90 5.20
N TRP A 144 11.12 -4.43 6.09
CA TRP A 144 10.96 -5.86 6.29
C TRP A 144 10.48 -6.56 5.02
N ALA A 145 9.42 -6.04 4.39
CA ALA A 145 8.84 -6.62 3.18
C ALA A 145 9.80 -6.57 1.99
N SER A 146 10.65 -5.55 1.93
CA SER A 146 11.69 -5.43 0.89
C SER A 146 12.79 -6.50 1.05
N LEU A 147 13.12 -6.89 2.28
CA LEU A 147 14.06 -7.99 2.53
C LEU A 147 13.42 -9.35 2.24
N GLU A 148 12.19 -9.58 2.72
CA GLU A 148 11.43 -10.80 2.46
C GLU A 148 11.35 -11.08 0.95
N HIS A 149 10.96 -10.08 0.16
CA HIS A 149 10.84 -10.23 -1.29
C HIS A 149 12.17 -10.63 -1.95
N LYS A 150 13.30 -10.07 -1.50
CA LYS A 150 14.64 -10.43 -2.00
C LYS A 150 15.02 -11.87 -1.65
N ILE A 151 14.67 -12.33 -0.46
CA ILE A 151 14.90 -13.71 -0.02
C ILE A 151 14.06 -14.67 -0.86
N TYR A 152 12.76 -14.43 -0.97
CA TYR A 152 11.86 -15.28 -1.76
C TYR A 152 12.30 -15.36 -3.24
N TYR A 153 12.75 -14.25 -3.82
CA TYR A 153 13.29 -14.24 -5.18
C TYR A 153 14.56 -15.09 -5.31
N LYS A 154 15.51 -14.97 -4.37
CA LYS A 154 16.78 -15.71 -4.41
C LYS A 154 16.59 -17.23 -4.26
N TYR A 155 15.60 -17.65 -3.50
CA TYR A 155 15.34 -19.06 -3.20
C TYR A 155 14.24 -19.68 -4.09
N ASP A 156 13.82 -19.00 -5.17
CA ASP A 156 12.71 -19.43 -6.01
C ASP A 156 11.47 -19.85 -5.19
N ARG A 157 11.16 -19.05 -4.16
CA ARG A 157 10.08 -19.24 -3.19
C ARG A 157 10.19 -20.50 -2.31
N GLN A 158 11.28 -21.25 -2.37
CA GLN A 158 11.58 -22.38 -1.49
C GLN A 158 12.53 -21.93 -0.36
N VAL A 159 12.01 -21.07 0.51
CA VAL A 159 12.80 -20.46 1.59
C VAL A 159 12.97 -21.47 2.74
N PRO A 160 14.20 -21.72 3.22
CA PRO A 160 14.45 -22.53 4.41
C PRO A 160 13.68 -22.05 5.64
N GLN A 161 13.17 -22.99 6.46
CA GLN A 161 12.36 -22.67 7.64
C GLN A 161 13.09 -21.74 8.62
N GLU A 162 14.38 -21.94 8.85
CA GLU A 162 15.19 -21.09 9.73
C GLU A 162 15.17 -19.60 9.31
N LEU A 163 15.15 -19.33 8.00
CA LEU A 163 15.03 -17.96 7.48
C LEU A 163 13.62 -17.41 7.62
N LEU A 164 12.59 -18.25 7.49
CA LEU A 164 11.20 -17.85 7.73
C LEU A 164 10.97 -17.50 9.20
N ASP A 165 11.51 -18.30 10.12
CA ASP A 165 11.45 -18.04 11.56
C ASP A 165 12.19 -16.73 11.89
N GLY A 166 13.40 -16.54 11.36
CA GLY A 166 14.15 -15.30 11.53
C GLY A 166 13.45 -14.06 10.95
N LEU A 167 12.75 -14.21 9.82
CA LEU A 167 11.91 -13.15 9.26
C LEU A 167 10.73 -12.83 10.18
N ALA A 168 10.02 -13.84 10.67
CA ALA A 168 8.91 -13.65 11.59
C ALA A 168 9.36 -12.95 12.89
N ASP A 169 10.52 -13.32 13.43
CA ASP A 169 11.12 -12.70 14.61
C ASP A 169 11.49 -11.23 14.36
N ALA A 170 12.08 -10.95 13.21
CA ALA A 170 12.39 -9.58 12.79
C ALA A 170 11.12 -8.74 12.61
N ALA A 171 10.04 -9.30 12.09
CA ALA A 171 8.75 -8.62 11.95
C ALA A 171 8.17 -8.23 13.33
N ARG A 172 8.24 -9.14 14.30
CA ARG A 172 7.79 -8.86 15.68
C ARG A 172 8.63 -7.77 16.34
N THR A 173 9.95 -7.82 16.17
CA THR A 173 10.87 -6.81 16.70
C THR A 173 10.60 -5.43 16.09
N ALA A 174 10.41 -5.37 14.77
CA ALA A 174 10.06 -4.16 14.04
C ALA A 174 8.73 -3.57 14.53
N ALA A 175 7.70 -4.41 14.74
CA ALA A 175 6.42 -3.97 15.25
C ALA A 175 6.50 -3.37 16.67
N THR A 176 7.30 -3.98 17.56
CA THR A 176 7.54 -3.43 18.90
C THR A 176 8.23 -2.07 18.83
N LEU A 177 9.25 -1.93 17.97
CA LEU A 177 9.95 -0.67 17.78
C LEU A 177 9.01 0.42 17.25
N ASP A 178 8.20 0.11 16.22
CA ASP A 178 7.21 1.06 15.69
C ASP A 178 6.25 1.55 16.78
N ALA A 179 5.73 0.64 17.60
CA ALA A 179 4.81 0.98 18.69
C ALA A 179 5.48 1.83 19.78
N ASP A 180 6.72 1.52 20.15
CA ASP A 180 7.49 2.30 21.12
C ASP A 180 7.80 3.71 20.60
N MET A 181 8.19 3.83 19.33
CA MET A 181 8.48 5.11 18.67
C MET A 181 7.22 5.96 18.55
N GLU A 182 6.08 5.36 18.21
CA GLU A 182 4.80 6.04 18.15
C GLU A 182 4.37 6.55 19.55
N ARG A 183 4.55 5.74 20.59
CA ARG A 183 4.29 6.15 21.98
C ARG A 183 5.14 7.37 22.36
N LEU A 184 6.43 7.35 22.05
CA LEU A 184 7.33 8.48 22.31
C LEU A 184 6.90 9.73 21.53
N HIS A 185 6.51 9.57 20.27
CA HIS A 185 6.01 10.68 19.45
C HIS A 185 4.77 11.35 20.08
N ARG A 186 3.79 10.55 20.54
CA ARG A 186 2.59 11.06 21.22
C ARG A 186 2.92 11.78 22.53
N GLN A 187 3.95 11.35 23.27
CA GLN A 187 4.38 12.05 24.49
C GLN A 187 4.95 13.44 24.20
N VAL A 188 5.64 13.61 23.07
CA VAL A 188 6.25 14.89 22.68
C VAL A 188 5.24 15.85 22.06
N ARG A 189 4.35 15.36 21.19
CA ARG A 189 3.40 16.21 20.43
C ARG A 189 1.99 16.27 21.00
N GLY A 190 1.63 15.43 21.97
CA GLY A 190 0.25 15.22 22.39
C GLY A 190 -0.52 14.27 21.44
N PRO A 191 -1.83 14.06 21.66
CA PRO A 191 -2.64 13.23 20.77
C PRO A 191 -2.71 13.82 19.36
N LEU A 192 -2.58 12.97 18.33
CA LEU A 192 -2.66 13.37 16.93
C LEU A 192 -4.05 13.94 16.60
N PRO A 193 -4.17 15.11 15.94
CA PRO A 193 -5.45 15.68 15.55
C PRO A 193 -6.23 14.72 14.64
N GLY A 194 -7.48 14.43 14.97
CA GLY A 194 -8.38 13.62 14.14
C GLY A 194 -8.12 12.11 14.18
N ALA A 195 -7.23 11.62 15.03
CA ALA A 195 -7.06 10.18 15.22
C ALA A 195 -8.35 9.57 15.79
N ARG A 196 -9.09 8.82 14.96
CA ARG A 196 -9.93 7.74 15.50
C ARG A 196 -8.98 6.84 16.28
N THR A 197 -9.36 6.45 17.49
CA THR A 197 -8.64 5.40 18.21
C THR A 197 -8.87 4.11 17.45
N TYR A 198 -7.94 3.75 16.58
CA TYR A 198 -7.89 2.40 16.04
C TYR A 198 -7.32 1.54 17.17
N ASP A 199 -8.14 0.62 17.70
CA ASP A 199 -7.66 -0.39 18.62
C ASP A 199 -6.68 -1.29 17.84
N VAL A 200 -5.38 -1.09 18.08
CA VAL A 200 -4.29 -1.94 17.56
C VAL A 200 -4.01 -3.05 18.57
#